data_AF-A0A2S8VI36-F1
#
_entry.id   AF-A0A2S8VI36-F1
#
_cell.length_a   1.000
_cell.length_b   1.000
_cell.length_c   1.000
_cell.angle_alpha   90.00
_cell.angle_beta   90.00
_cell.angle_gamma   90.00
#
_symmetry.space_group_name_H-M   'P 1'
#
loop_
_entity.id
_entity.type
_entity.pdbx_description
1 polymer ?
#
loop_
_entity_poly.entity_id
_entity_poly.type
_entity_poly.pdbx_seq_one_letter_code
_entity_poly.pdbx_strand_id
1 'polypeptide(L)'
;MKRILLVAALAALATTGQGAQAQPAPRDFPYPITAGLSAVVTISGEDAPRATVRVGNGPAQQLGTFDETVDQIGSVDIDHDGYRDLVLGQSGGSTQVIARLFLYRPGSGAFQEIAHPDQTSPCRGFVNPEIDDKQAVIRVACRYGAASNGFEEYVLRPDGTARATSWGTQALFGLESQAADVTYRFREDGTIARIEIEGEGSPLEGGTVPVSTLDLYDTPDVNARPAMTVAENEHLDVVALRPPDWLQVRAPGKAAGEVLKWVRYGDLRVDKHRLAVPSPQSGLTLDLADTLADWDGEDGGLFMVSLDNTGDAPAALNAPRLWLLLTNAQGDRIVHPLYQREGDTLHPANPLGFARDPIVWAAAEDGKPAYLVNDNGNSNVPFLPPLAPGKYRAAVVLTDPGNLAQPVVSNEIGFDYPLPKRPPAPQ
;
A
#
# COMPACT_ATOMS: atom_id res chain seq x y z
N MET A 1 52.45 -50.19 -47.96
CA MET A 1 51.25 -50.88 -48.50
C MET A 1 50.09 -49.91 -48.48
N LYS A 2 49.76 -49.31 -49.64
CA LYS A 2 48.45 -49.44 -50.30
C LYS A 2 47.24 -49.43 -49.34
N ARG A 3 46.49 -48.33 -49.35
CA ARG A 3 45.17 -48.29 -50.00
C ARG A 3 44.75 -46.86 -50.34
N ILE A 4 44.36 -46.75 -51.60
CA ILE A 4 43.81 -45.60 -52.34
C ILE A 4 42.30 -45.60 -52.09
N LEU A 5 41.68 -44.41 -52.03
CA LEU A 5 40.40 -44.12 -52.68
C LEU A 5 40.30 -42.61 -52.95
N LEU A 6 40.34 -42.27 -54.24
CA LEU A 6 39.84 -41.02 -54.83
C LEU A 6 38.30 -41.01 -54.77
N VAL A 7 37.68 -39.82 -54.77
CA VAL A 7 36.83 -39.29 -55.88
C VAL A 7 36.05 -38.02 -55.44
N ALA A 8 36.15 -36.99 -56.31
CA ALA A 8 35.26 -35.85 -56.64
C ALA A 8 34.65 -34.96 -55.53
N ALA A 9 34.86 -33.65 -55.47
CA ALA A 9 34.57 -32.54 -56.42
C ALA A 9 33.08 -32.13 -56.47
N LEU A 10 32.73 -30.96 -55.90
CA LEU A 10 32.30 -29.74 -56.62
C LEU A 10 31.84 -28.63 -55.65
N ALA A 11 32.19 -27.41 -56.05
CA ALA A 11 31.77 -26.08 -55.63
C ALA A 11 30.46 -25.88 -54.82
N ALA A 12 30.51 -24.96 -53.86
CA ALA A 12 29.53 -23.87 -53.76
C ALA A 12 30.14 -22.66 -53.03
N LEU A 13 30.17 -21.51 -53.71
CA LEU A 13 30.31 -20.21 -53.08
C LEU A 13 29.14 -20.03 -52.09
N ALA A 14 29.45 -19.82 -50.82
CA ALA A 14 28.55 -19.20 -49.87
C ALA A 14 29.36 -18.19 -49.06
N THR A 15 29.70 -17.07 -49.69
CA THR A 15 29.86 -15.81 -48.97
C THR A 15 28.51 -15.50 -48.34
N THR A 16 28.29 -15.96 -47.11
CA THR A 16 27.26 -15.42 -46.25
C THR A 16 27.68 -13.98 -45.95
N GLY A 17 27.18 -13.06 -46.77
CA GLY A 17 27.08 -11.67 -46.40
C GLY A 17 26.26 -11.63 -45.12
N GLN A 18 26.95 -11.53 -43.99
CA GLN A 18 26.38 -10.95 -42.79
C GLN A 18 25.98 -9.54 -43.20
N GLY A 19 24.69 -9.36 -43.47
CA GLY A 19 24.11 -8.03 -43.51
C GLY A 19 24.45 -7.40 -42.18
N ALA A 20 25.43 -6.49 -42.17
CA ALA A 20 25.58 -5.54 -41.11
C ALA A 20 24.25 -4.79 -41.06
N GLN A 21 23.38 -5.15 -40.11
CA GLN A 21 22.27 -4.28 -39.75
C GLN A 21 22.92 -2.95 -39.41
N ALA A 22 22.69 -1.95 -40.26
CA ALA A 22 23.26 -0.63 -40.11
C ALA A 22 22.73 -0.10 -38.78
N GLN A 23 23.60 -0.04 -37.77
CA GLN A 23 23.25 0.60 -36.51
C GLN A 23 22.80 2.02 -36.84
N PRO A 24 21.65 2.48 -36.33
CA PRO A 24 21.18 3.83 -36.57
C PRO A 24 22.27 4.83 -36.18
N ALA A 25 22.45 5.86 -37.02
CA ALA A 25 23.46 6.88 -36.79
C ALA A 25 23.24 7.58 -35.44
N PRO A 26 24.32 7.93 -34.71
CA PRO A 26 24.21 8.69 -33.49
C PRO A 26 23.41 9.98 -33.69
N ARG A 27 22.57 10.33 -32.70
CA ARG A 27 21.76 11.56 -32.71
C ARG A 27 22.40 12.59 -31.77
N ASP A 28 22.72 13.76 -32.32
CA ASP A 28 23.34 14.86 -31.58
C ASP A 28 22.31 15.94 -31.21
N PHE A 29 22.37 16.40 -29.96
CA PHE A 29 21.45 17.37 -29.38
C PHE A 29 22.25 18.50 -28.71
N PRO A 30 22.48 19.61 -29.43
CA PRO A 30 23.15 20.78 -28.86
C PRO A 30 22.19 21.57 -27.97
N TYR A 31 22.69 22.08 -26.84
CA TYR A 31 21.94 23.03 -26.00
C TYR A 31 22.89 24.00 -25.28
N PRO A 32 22.41 25.22 -24.93
CA PRO A 32 23.19 26.18 -24.15
C PRO A 32 23.17 25.81 -22.67
N ILE A 33 24.34 25.79 -22.02
CA ILE A 33 24.45 25.70 -20.55
C ILE A 33 24.26 27.10 -19.97
N THR A 34 25.03 28.07 -20.46
CA THR A 34 24.90 29.49 -20.12
C THR A 34 25.42 30.34 -21.27
N ALA A 35 25.40 31.68 -21.15
CA ALA A 35 25.92 32.56 -22.19
C ALA A 35 27.40 32.25 -22.49
N GLY A 36 27.69 31.87 -23.75
CA GLY A 36 29.05 31.55 -24.20
C GLY A 36 29.52 30.12 -23.90
N LEU A 37 28.67 29.26 -23.31
CA LEU A 37 28.98 27.87 -23.00
C LEU A 37 27.84 26.95 -23.43
N SER A 38 28.14 25.96 -24.26
CA SER A 38 27.17 24.99 -24.78
C SER A 38 27.65 23.55 -24.60
N ALA A 39 26.70 22.61 -24.59
CA ALA A 39 26.99 21.19 -24.64
C ALA A 39 26.33 20.52 -25.85
N VAL A 40 26.85 19.37 -26.24
CA VAL A 40 26.23 18.45 -27.20
C VAL A 40 26.06 17.11 -26.54
N VAL A 41 24.82 16.62 -26.47
CA VAL A 41 24.51 15.25 -26.04
C VAL A 41 24.42 14.37 -27.27
N THR A 42 25.11 13.23 -27.25
CA THR A 42 25.07 12.24 -28.32
C THR A 42 24.42 10.97 -27.79
N ILE A 43 23.33 10.54 -28.43
CA ILE A 43 22.67 9.26 -28.16
C ILE A 43 23.05 8.26 -29.26
N SER A 44 23.58 7.12 -28.87
CA SER A 44 24.05 6.06 -29.79
C SER A 44 23.55 4.68 -29.37
N GLY A 45 23.38 3.75 -30.31
CA GLY A 45 22.87 2.40 -30.03
C GLY A 45 21.33 2.33 -30.02
N GLU A 46 20.79 1.17 -30.40
CA GLU A 46 19.36 0.95 -30.61
C GLU A 46 18.76 0.17 -29.41
N ASP A 47 19.24 -1.06 -29.16
CA ASP A 47 18.72 -1.93 -28.09
C ASP A 47 19.23 -1.58 -26.68
N ALA A 48 20.34 -0.84 -26.60
CA ALA A 48 20.91 -0.37 -25.33
C ALA A 48 21.52 1.01 -25.54
N PRO A 49 20.68 2.06 -25.65
CA PRO A 49 21.15 3.39 -25.95
C PRO A 49 22.19 3.86 -24.93
N ARG A 50 23.20 4.55 -25.41
CA ARG A 50 24.27 5.15 -24.62
C ARG A 50 24.26 6.65 -24.84
N ALA A 51 24.26 7.40 -23.75
CA ALA A 51 24.39 8.85 -23.81
C ALA A 51 25.81 9.28 -23.42
N THR A 52 26.38 10.15 -24.23
CA THR A 52 27.57 10.93 -23.89
C THR A 52 27.27 12.42 -24.00
N VAL A 53 28.02 13.25 -23.30
CA VAL A 53 27.91 14.71 -23.38
C VAL A 53 29.29 15.32 -23.56
N ARG A 54 29.38 16.35 -24.39
CA ARG A 54 30.60 17.14 -24.57
C ARG A 54 30.30 18.62 -24.34
N VAL A 55 31.03 19.24 -23.42
CA VAL A 55 30.90 20.66 -23.07
C VAL A 55 31.95 21.48 -23.82
N GLY A 56 31.51 22.44 -24.64
CA GLY A 56 32.39 23.22 -25.50
C GLY A 56 33.32 22.34 -26.34
N ASN A 57 34.63 22.61 -26.26
CA ASN A 57 35.67 21.81 -26.89
C ASN A 57 36.32 20.79 -25.94
N GLY A 58 35.68 20.51 -24.80
CA GLY A 58 36.17 19.54 -23.81
C GLY A 58 36.06 18.08 -24.28
N PRO A 59 36.52 17.13 -23.44
CA PRO A 59 36.35 15.71 -23.70
C PRO A 59 34.88 15.29 -23.61
N ALA A 60 34.53 14.19 -24.27
CA ALA A 60 33.23 13.56 -24.09
C ALA A 60 33.18 12.83 -22.74
N GLN A 61 32.13 13.07 -21.98
CA GLN A 61 31.79 12.38 -20.75
C GLN A 61 30.71 11.33 -21.02
N GLN A 62 30.83 10.15 -20.44
CA GLN A 62 29.77 9.15 -20.46
C GLN A 62 28.73 9.46 -19.37
N LEU A 63 27.45 9.52 -19.76
CA LEU A 63 26.33 9.73 -18.83
C LEU A 63 25.70 8.39 -18.40
N GLY A 64 25.72 7.39 -19.28
CA GLY A 64 25.34 6.02 -18.93
C GLY A 64 24.67 5.27 -20.08
N THR A 65 24.14 4.10 -19.75
CA THR A 65 23.30 3.28 -20.61
C THR A 65 21.84 3.39 -20.20
N PHE A 66 20.94 3.13 -21.13
CA PHE A 66 19.50 3.22 -20.97
C PHE A 66 18.88 1.89 -21.40
N ASP A 67 17.83 1.48 -20.71
CA ASP A 67 17.14 0.20 -20.96
C ASP A 67 16.18 0.27 -22.17
N GLU A 68 15.86 1.49 -22.60
CA GLU A 68 14.93 1.81 -23.68
C GLU A 68 15.40 3.04 -24.44
N THR A 69 14.71 3.38 -25.53
CA THR A 69 15.01 4.55 -26.35
C THR A 69 14.94 5.84 -25.54
N VAL A 70 16.02 6.63 -25.56
CA VAL A 70 16.00 8.02 -25.10
C VAL A 70 15.29 8.87 -26.16
N ASP A 71 14.11 9.36 -25.81
CA ASP A 71 13.21 10.09 -26.70
C ASP A 71 12.77 11.46 -26.16
N GLN A 72 13.14 11.77 -24.90
CA GLN A 72 13.03 13.10 -24.34
C GLN A 72 14.37 13.65 -23.91
N ILE A 73 14.67 14.88 -24.32
CA ILE A 73 15.89 15.59 -23.94
C ILE A 73 15.47 17.01 -23.57
N GLY A 74 15.69 17.38 -22.31
CA GLY A 74 15.38 18.68 -21.75
C GLY A 74 16.62 19.40 -21.26
N SER A 75 16.57 20.74 -21.23
CA SER A 75 17.55 21.56 -20.53
C SER A 75 16.86 22.59 -19.65
N VAL A 76 17.18 22.59 -18.37
CA VAL A 76 16.58 23.45 -17.33
C VAL A 76 17.61 23.61 -16.21
N ASP A 77 17.64 24.76 -15.55
CA ASP A 77 18.48 24.98 -14.37
C ASP A 77 17.76 24.39 -13.15
N ILE A 78 18.20 23.22 -12.67
CA ILE A 78 17.52 22.42 -11.65
C ILE A 78 17.87 22.92 -10.24
N ASP A 79 19.13 23.29 -10.00
CA ASP A 79 19.59 23.80 -8.69
C ASP A 79 19.65 25.32 -8.58
N HIS A 80 19.25 26.03 -9.65
CA HIS A 80 19.21 27.49 -9.74
C HIS A 80 20.58 28.14 -9.57
N ASP A 81 21.64 27.48 -10.07
CA ASP A 81 23.02 27.96 -9.99
C ASP A 81 23.42 28.88 -11.16
N GLY A 82 22.52 29.08 -12.12
CA GLY A 82 22.72 29.90 -13.32
C GLY A 82 23.26 29.13 -14.53
N TYR A 83 23.42 27.81 -14.42
CA TYR A 83 23.80 26.90 -15.49
C TYR A 83 22.66 25.94 -15.78
N ARG A 84 22.32 25.76 -17.08
CA ARG A 84 21.31 24.76 -17.47
C ARG A 84 21.87 23.36 -17.35
N ASP A 85 21.07 22.51 -16.71
CA ASP A 85 21.29 21.09 -16.52
C ASP A 85 20.64 20.27 -17.63
N LEU A 86 20.82 18.95 -17.55
CA LEU A 86 20.35 18.00 -18.56
C LEU A 86 19.33 17.03 -17.99
N VAL A 87 18.23 16.85 -18.72
CA VAL A 87 17.20 15.83 -18.46
C VAL A 87 17.17 14.86 -19.63
N LEU A 88 17.34 13.56 -19.38
CA LEU A 88 17.23 12.51 -20.38
C LEU A 88 16.10 11.55 -20.00
N GLY A 89 15.06 11.46 -20.84
CA GLY A 89 13.86 10.67 -20.59
C GLY A 89 13.70 9.49 -21.54
N GLN A 90 13.13 8.41 -21.01
CA GLN A 90 12.72 7.20 -21.72
C GLN A 90 11.22 6.99 -21.53
N SER A 91 10.42 7.11 -22.61
CA SER A 91 8.97 6.92 -22.52
C SER A 91 8.50 5.47 -22.71
N GLY A 92 9.28 4.65 -23.42
CA GLY A 92 8.84 3.32 -23.87
C GLY A 92 7.61 3.34 -24.79
N GLY A 93 7.29 4.50 -25.39
CA GLY A 93 6.04 4.73 -26.12
C GLY A 93 4.82 4.97 -25.22
N SER A 94 5.02 5.12 -23.92
CA SER A 94 3.97 5.43 -22.94
C SER A 94 3.92 6.93 -22.62
N THR A 95 2.89 7.35 -21.88
CA THR A 95 2.81 8.72 -21.34
C THR A 95 3.63 8.91 -20.07
N GLN A 96 4.28 7.86 -19.56
CA GLN A 96 5.18 7.94 -18.42
C GLN A 96 6.62 7.90 -18.90
N VAL A 97 7.34 8.99 -18.63
CA VAL A 97 8.73 9.16 -19.02
C VAL A 97 9.57 8.97 -17.77
N ILE A 98 10.37 7.91 -17.75
CA ILE A 98 11.37 7.73 -16.70
C ILE A 98 12.58 8.56 -17.09
N ALA A 99 12.93 9.53 -16.25
CA ALA A 99 14.00 10.48 -16.51
C ALA A 99 15.22 10.23 -15.62
N ARG A 100 16.40 10.51 -16.20
CA ARG A 100 17.66 10.68 -15.48
C ARG A 100 18.03 12.16 -15.56
N LEU A 101 18.41 12.71 -14.42
CA LEU A 101 18.67 14.14 -14.23
C LEU A 101 20.17 14.34 -13.98
N PHE A 102 20.78 15.31 -14.63
CA PHE A 102 22.23 15.54 -14.56
C PHE A 102 22.55 17.01 -14.34
N LEU A 103 23.16 17.35 -13.21
CA LEU A 103 23.61 18.69 -12.87
C LEU A 103 24.93 19.04 -13.55
N TYR A 104 25.02 20.20 -14.17
CA TYR A 104 26.30 20.73 -14.62
C TYR A 104 27.07 21.29 -13.43
N ARG A 105 28.32 20.85 -13.26
CA ARG A 105 29.20 21.34 -12.18
C ARG A 105 30.26 22.27 -12.77
N PRO A 106 30.13 23.61 -12.63
CA PRO A 106 31.07 24.55 -13.26
C PRO A 106 32.49 24.39 -12.74
N GLY A 107 32.67 24.00 -11.47
CA GLY A 107 33.99 23.77 -10.89
C GLY A 107 34.77 22.60 -11.51
N SER A 108 34.09 21.59 -12.05
CA SER A 108 34.72 20.44 -12.73
C SER A 108 34.53 20.46 -14.25
N GLY A 109 33.60 21.27 -14.76
CA GLY A 109 33.20 21.30 -16.16
C GLY A 109 32.47 20.03 -16.62
N ALA A 110 31.92 19.25 -15.70
CA ALA A 110 31.34 17.93 -15.94
C ALA A 110 29.90 17.83 -15.40
N PHE A 111 29.16 16.82 -15.86
CA PHE A 111 27.83 16.50 -15.37
C PHE A 111 27.87 15.52 -14.19
N GLN A 112 27.03 15.73 -13.19
CA GLN A 112 26.81 14.82 -12.07
C GLN A 112 25.37 14.32 -12.14
N GLU A 113 25.16 13.01 -12.15
CA GLU A 113 23.81 12.46 -12.08
C GLU A 113 23.21 12.65 -10.68
N ILE A 114 21.94 13.08 -10.65
CA ILE A 114 21.12 13.09 -9.44
C ILE A 114 20.60 11.67 -9.24
N ALA A 115 21.14 10.96 -8.26
CA ALA A 115 20.64 9.64 -7.91
C ALA A 115 19.23 9.73 -7.30
N HIS A 116 18.34 8.83 -7.71
CA HIS A 116 17.04 8.69 -7.06
C HIS A 116 17.24 8.24 -5.60
N PRO A 117 16.69 8.95 -4.60
CA PRO A 117 17.10 8.75 -3.21
C PRO A 117 16.53 7.49 -2.57
N ASP A 118 15.45 6.90 -3.11
CA ASP A 118 14.81 5.75 -2.48
C ASP A 118 14.19 4.77 -3.49
N GLN A 119 14.51 3.49 -3.33
CA GLN A 119 13.99 2.40 -4.17
C GLN A 119 12.61 1.89 -3.71
N THR A 120 12.18 2.24 -2.50
CA THR A 120 10.86 1.94 -1.93
C THR A 120 9.80 2.99 -2.28
N SER A 121 10.23 4.06 -2.94
CA SER A 121 9.36 5.13 -3.46
C SER A 121 8.24 4.57 -4.35
N PRO A 122 7.01 5.12 -4.27
CA PRO A 122 5.90 4.70 -5.12
C PRO A 122 6.20 4.72 -6.63
N CYS A 123 6.95 5.72 -7.10
CA CYS A 123 7.29 5.95 -8.50
C CYS A 123 8.62 5.31 -8.93
N ARG A 124 9.43 4.81 -7.99
CA ARG A 124 10.64 4.02 -8.28
C ARG A 124 11.62 4.72 -9.23
N GLY A 125 11.66 6.04 -9.22
CA GLY A 125 12.42 6.85 -10.17
C GLY A 125 11.78 8.21 -10.43
N PHE A 126 12.48 9.08 -11.17
CA PHE A 126 11.95 10.36 -11.61
C PHE A 126 11.02 10.18 -12.82
N VAL A 127 9.76 9.81 -12.56
CA VAL A 127 8.71 9.67 -13.57
C VAL A 127 8.04 11.02 -13.86
N ASN A 128 8.14 11.50 -15.10
CA ASN A 128 7.60 12.79 -15.54
C ASN A 128 7.98 13.94 -14.58
N PRO A 129 9.29 14.17 -14.32
CA PRO A 129 9.70 15.15 -13.33
C PRO A 129 9.31 16.57 -13.76
N GLU A 130 8.70 17.29 -12.83
CA GLU A 130 8.46 18.73 -12.90
C GLU A 130 9.50 19.44 -12.02
N ILE A 131 10.29 20.32 -12.64
CA ILE A 131 11.32 21.11 -11.97
C ILE A 131 10.71 22.47 -11.61
N ASP A 132 10.78 22.83 -10.33
CA ASP A 132 10.25 24.09 -9.83
C ASP A 132 11.05 25.29 -10.39
N ASP A 133 10.34 26.34 -10.81
CA ASP A 133 10.93 27.49 -11.51
C ASP A 133 11.65 28.47 -10.59
N LYS A 134 11.53 28.29 -9.26
CA LYS A 134 12.08 29.22 -8.24
C LYS A 134 12.86 28.52 -7.15
N GLN A 135 12.68 27.22 -6.99
CA GLN A 135 13.29 26.43 -5.93
C GLN A 135 13.95 25.20 -6.51
N ALA A 136 14.99 24.71 -5.83
CA ALA A 136 15.65 23.46 -6.18
C ALA A 136 14.78 22.27 -5.71
N VAL A 137 13.58 22.15 -6.28
CA VAL A 137 12.55 21.17 -5.94
C VAL A 137 12.14 20.41 -7.19
N ILE A 138 12.01 19.10 -7.06
CA ILE A 138 11.61 18.17 -8.11
C ILE A 138 10.32 17.50 -7.66
N ARG A 139 9.26 17.64 -8.44
CA ARG A 139 7.99 16.95 -8.25
C ARG A 139 7.83 15.84 -9.28
N VAL A 140 7.29 14.72 -8.85
CA VAL A 140 7.20 13.50 -9.67
C VAL A 140 5.80 12.94 -9.50
N ALA A 141 5.22 12.40 -10.58
CA ALA A 141 3.95 11.70 -10.52
C ALA A 141 3.96 10.47 -11.42
N CYS A 142 3.47 9.36 -10.89
CA CYS A 142 3.43 8.08 -11.57
C CYS A 142 2.04 7.45 -11.50
N ARG A 143 1.70 6.65 -12.53
CA ARG A 143 0.45 5.89 -12.59
C ARG A 143 0.63 4.61 -13.38
N TYR A 144 0.90 3.51 -12.68
CA TYR A 144 1.02 2.17 -13.25
C TYR A 144 -0.32 1.43 -13.34
N GLY A 145 -1.37 1.92 -12.67
CA GLY A 145 -2.71 1.34 -12.73
C GLY A 145 -3.75 2.19 -11.99
N ALA A 146 -4.95 1.63 -11.80
CA ALA A 146 -6.01 2.28 -11.03
C ALA A 146 -5.71 2.35 -9.53
N ALA A 147 -4.99 1.35 -8.99
CA ALA A 147 -4.59 1.24 -7.59
C ALA A 147 -3.06 1.30 -7.40
N SER A 148 -2.34 1.79 -8.41
CA SER A 148 -0.88 1.90 -8.37
C SER A 148 -0.49 3.23 -9.02
N ASN A 149 -0.45 4.26 -8.17
CA ASN A 149 -0.08 5.62 -8.53
C ASN A 149 0.56 6.29 -7.32
N GLY A 150 1.27 7.37 -7.57
CA GLY A 150 1.89 8.14 -6.51
C GLY A 150 2.33 9.51 -6.97
N PHE A 151 2.60 10.36 -5.99
CA PHE A 151 3.24 11.66 -6.17
C PHE A 151 4.41 11.75 -5.22
N GLU A 152 5.48 12.43 -5.62
CA GLU A 152 6.69 12.54 -4.81
C GLU A 152 7.24 13.95 -4.96
N GLU A 153 7.79 14.46 -3.87
CA GLU A 153 8.49 15.73 -3.85
C GLU A 153 9.88 15.53 -3.24
N TYR A 154 10.86 16.13 -3.92
CA TYR A 154 12.27 16.07 -3.55
C TYR A 154 12.83 17.48 -3.48
N VAL A 155 13.64 17.75 -2.45
CA VAL A 155 14.51 18.92 -2.42
C VAL A 155 15.92 18.50 -2.86
N LEU A 156 16.53 19.29 -3.73
CA LEU A 156 17.90 19.10 -4.17
C LEU A 156 18.85 19.86 -3.25
N ARG A 157 19.87 19.17 -2.75
CA ARG A 157 20.91 19.74 -1.90
C ARG A 157 22.06 20.33 -2.73
N PRO A 158 22.84 21.28 -2.18
CA PRO A 158 24.00 21.85 -2.87
C PRO A 158 25.04 20.82 -3.34
N ASP A 159 25.12 19.66 -2.69
CA ASP A 159 26.02 18.56 -3.10
C ASP A 159 25.49 17.74 -4.29
N GLY A 160 24.27 18.03 -4.76
CA GLY A 160 23.62 17.36 -5.89
C GLY A 160 22.83 16.13 -5.51
N THR A 161 22.64 15.88 -4.22
CA THR A 161 21.77 14.79 -3.75
C THR A 161 20.32 15.26 -3.67
N ALA A 162 19.41 14.49 -4.28
CA ALA A 162 17.98 14.69 -4.09
C ALA A 162 17.54 14.05 -2.77
N ARG A 163 16.49 14.60 -2.17
CA ARG A 163 16.00 14.12 -0.88
C ARG A 163 14.50 14.27 -0.74
N ALA A 164 13.82 13.16 -0.43
CA ALA A 164 12.37 13.15 -0.30
C ALA A 164 11.92 14.10 0.81
N THR A 165 10.95 14.95 0.49
CA THR A 165 10.21 15.76 1.47
C THR A 165 8.85 15.13 1.72
N SER A 166 8.23 14.57 0.68
CA SER A 166 6.99 13.81 0.81
C SER A 166 6.77 12.80 -0.31
N TRP A 167 6.04 11.74 0.01
CA TRP A 167 5.45 10.83 -0.97
C TRP A 167 3.97 10.65 -0.72
N GLY A 168 3.23 10.42 -1.80
CA GLY A 168 1.83 10.11 -1.82
C GLY A 168 1.57 8.77 -2.48
N THR A 169 0.67 7.99 -1.91
CA THR A 169 0.18 6.72 -2.45
C THR A 169 -1.22 6.47 -1.90
N GLN A 170 -1.78 5.29 -2.17
CA GLN A 170 -3.08 4.87 -1.65
C GLN A 170 -2.95 3.59 -0.83
N ALA A 171 -3.77 3.45 0.21
CA ALA A 171 -3.85 2.23 1.01
C ALA A 171 -5.30 1.93 1.40
N LEU A 172 -5.66 0.65 1.39
CA LEU A 172 -6.93 0.17 1.91
C LEU A 172 -6.78 -0.24 3.38
N PHE A 173 -7.77 0.10 4.20
CA PHE A 173 -7.76 -0.20 5.64
C PHE A 173 -9.02 -0.95 6.06
N GLY A 174 -8.86 -1.98 6.89
CA GLY A 174 -9.95 -2.77 7.45
C GLY A 174 -11.06 -3.13 6.46
N LEU A 175 -12.28 -2.66 6.77
CA LEU A 175 -13.52 -2.93 6.03
C LEU A 175 -13.94 -1.73 5.15
N GLU A 176 -13.00 -0.88 4.74
CA GLU A 176 -13.32 0.23 3.85
C GLU A 176 -13.35 -0.23 2.39
N SER A 177 -14.28 0.32 1.61
CA SER A 177 -14.46 -0.01 0.18
C SER A 177 -13.60 0.85 -0.75
N GLN A 178 -13.07 1.96 -0.24
CA GLN A 178 -12.23 2.90 -0.98
C GLN A 178 -10.87 3.02 -0.30
N ALA A 179 -9.82 3.10 -1.13
CA ALA A 179 -8.49 3.38 -0.62
C ALA A 179 -8.40 4.83 -0.12
N ALA A 180 -7.76 5.01 1.03
CA ALA A 180 -7.41 6.33 1.54
C ALA A 180 -6.13 6.83 0.88
N ASP A 181 -6.03 8.13 0.67
CA ASP A 181 -4.81 8.78 0.24
C ASP A 181 -3.85 8.86 1.43
N VAL A 182 -2.61 8.42 1.21
CA VAL A 182 -1.57 8.32 2.22
C VAL A 182 -0.40 9.20 1.82
N THR A 183 -0.11 10.21 2.63
CA THR A 183 1.02 11.12 2.43
C THR A 183 2.08 10.92 3.50
N TYR A 184 3.22 10.35 3.11
CA TYR A 184 4.43 10.26 3.93
C TYR A 184 5.13 11.62 3.93
N ARG A 185 5.46 12.13 5.11
CA ARG A 185 6.32 13.31 5.30
C ARG A 185 7.64 12.88 5.89
N PHE A 186 8.74 13.38 5.36
CA PHE A 186 10.09 13.00 5.80
C PHE A 186 10.77 14.12 6.59
N ARG A 187 11.60 13.75 7.57
CA ARG A 187 12.47 14.67 8.34
C ARG A 187 13.67 15.13 7.52
N GLU A 188 14.64 15.79 8.15
CA GLU A 188 15.94 16.16 7.55
C GLU A 188 16.99 15.02 7.48
N ASP A 189 16.77 13.91 8.19
CA ASP A 189 17.65 12.74 8.20
C ASP A 189 17.21 11.60 7.26
N GLY A 190 15.97 11.62 6.79
CA GLY A 190 15.36 10.68 5.84
C GLY A 190 14.34 9.78 6.51
N THR A 191 14.18 9.90 7.82
CA THR A 191 13.17 9.17 8.58
C THR A 191 11.79 9.77 8.35
N ILE A 192 10.76 8.92 8.47
CA ILE A 192 9.37 9.35 8.39
C ILE A 192 9.05 10.25 9.61
N ALA A 193 8.67 11.49 9.34
CA ALA A 193 8.20 12.44 10.33
C ALA A 193 6.79 12.05 10.80
N ARG A 194 5.87 11.91 9.84
CA ARG A 194 4.48 11.49 10.02
C ARG A 194 3.90 10.97 8.70
N ILE A 195 2.78 10.29 8.81
CA ILE A 195 1.95 9.81 7.71
C ILE A 195 0.57 10.43 7.87
N GLU A 196 0.18 11.24 6.91
CA GLU A 196 -1.16 11.82 6.80
C GLU A 196 -2.04 10.82 6.05
N ILE A 197 -3.24 10.55 6.56
CA ILE A 197 -4.19 9.62 5.95
C ILE A 197 -5.51 10.36 5.75
N GLU A 198 -5.92 10.54 4.50
CA GLU A 198 -7.12 11.26 4.11
C GLU A 198 -8.06 10.35 3.31
N GLY A 199 -9.36 10.47 3.53
CA GLY A 199 -10.37 9.67 2.84
C GLY A 199 -11.41 9.07 3.79
N GLU A 200 -12.39 8.40 3.20
CA GLU A 200 -13.41 7.68 3.94
C GLU A 200 -12.74 6.59 4.80
N GLY A 201 -13.08 6.55 6.09
CA GLY A 201 -12.47 5.57 6.97
C GLY A 201 -10.99 5.82 7.23
N SER A 202 -10.54 7.08 7.24
CA SER A 202 -9.23 7.46 7.82
C SER A 202 -9.15 7.03 9.29
N PRO A 203 -8.16 6.20 9.69
CA PRO A 203 -8.12 5.57 11.01
C PRO A 203 -7.98 6.55 12.19
N LEU A 204 -7.34 7.70 11.94
CA LEU A 204 -7.05 8.73 12.93
C LEU A 204 -7.20 10.10 12.25
N GLU A 205 -8.43 10.61 12.20
CA GLU A 205 -8.71 11.90 11.59
C GLU A 205 -7.94 13.02 12.32
N GLY A 206 -7.03 13.67 11.61
CA GLY A 206 -6.13 14.68 12.19
C GLY A 206 -5.22 14.14 13.30
N GLY A 207 -5.03 12.83 13.42
CA GLY A 207 -4.26 12.20 14.51
C GLY A 207 -5.04 12.01 15.81
N THR A 208 -6.35 12.29 15.84
CA THR A 208 -7.15 12.27 17.06
C THR A 208 -7.69 10.87 17.37
N VAL A 209 -7.59 10.42 18.62
CA VAL A 209 -8.13 9.13 19.06
C VAL A 209 -9.67 9.16 19.12
N PRO A 210 -10.38 8.31 18.36
CA PRO A 210 -11.84 8.38 18.20
C PRO A 210 -12.62 7.51 19.20
N VAL A 211 -11.94 6.72 20.03
CA VAL A 211 -12.55 5.80 21.01
C VAL A 211 -12.21 6.21 22.44
N SER A 212 -13.03 5.82 23.41
CA SER A 212 -12.87 6.27 24.79
C SER A 212 -11.56 5.83 25.43
N THR A 213 -11.06 4.67 25.05
CA THR A 213 -9.78 4.10 25.47
C THR A 213 -9.21 3.32 24.29
N LEU A 214 -8.03 3.72 23.83
CA LEU A 214 -7.30 3.05 22.77
C LEU A 214 -6.15 2.24 23.35
N ASP A 215 -6.09 0.95 23.00
CA ASP A 215 -5.00 0.05 23.36
C ASP A 215 -3.78 0.27 22.46
N LEU A 216 -2.59 0.39 23.05
CA LEU A 216 -1.32 0.51 22.36
C LEU A 216 -0.41 -0.69 22.65
N TYR A 217 0.17 -1.27 21.61
CA TYR A 217 0.95 -2.52 21.65
C TYR A 217 2.44 -2.29 21.38
N ASP A 218 3.30 -3.14 21.94
CA ASP A 218 4.75 -3.12 21.65
C ASP A 218 5.07 -3.72 20.27
N THR A 219 4.25 -4.70 19.84
CA THR A 219 4.40 -5.41 18.57
C THR A 219 3.05 -5.50 17.85
N PRO A 220 3.02 -5.54 16.51
CA PRO A 220 1.80 -5.76 15.74
C PRO A 220 1.45 -7.26 15.73
N ASP A 221 1.12 -7.79 16.90
CA ASP A 221 0.71 -9.17 17.13
C ASP A 221 -0.67 -9.16 17.78
N VAL A 222 -1.62 -9.87 17.18
CA VAL A 222 -3.00 -9.94 17.66
C VAL A 222 -3.11 -10.54 19.08
N ASN A 223 -2.13 -11.34 19.47
CA ASN A 223 -2.05 -12.00 20.78
C ASN A 223 -1.31 -11.18 21.83
N ALA A 224 -0.69 -10.07 21.44
CA ALA A 224 0.01 -9.21 22.38
C ALA A 224 -0.98 -8.51 23.31
N ARG A 225 -0.58 -8.37 24.58
CA ARG A 225 -1.30 -7.52 25.52
C ARG A 225 -0.99 -6.05 25.27
N PRO A 226 -1.95 -5.14 25.53
CA PRO A 226 -1.67 -3.71 25.48
C PRO A 226 -0.60 -3.35 26.51
N ALA A 227 0.42 -2.62 26.06
CA ALA A 227 1.48 -2.11 26.92
C ALA A 227 1.08 -0.79 27.60
N MET A 228 0.19 -0.03 26.96
CA MET A 228 -0.37 1.21 27.48
C MET A 228 -1.72 1.51 26.82
N THR A 229 -2.42 2.51 27.35
CA THR A 229 -3.65 3.04 26.76
C THR A 229 -3.56 4.54 26.57
N VAL A 230 -4.38 5.05 25.66
CA VAL A 230 -4.54 6.48 25.35
C VAL A 230 -6.02 6.83 25.38
N ALA A 231 -6.37 8.00 25.90
CA ALA A 231 -7.76 8.43 26.03
C ALA A 231 -8.31 9.04 24.73
N GLU A 232 -9.64 9.13 24.65
CA GLU A 232 -10.36 9.87 23.61
C GLU A 232 -9.80 11.29 23.44
N ASN A 233 -9.74 11.77 22.19
CA ASN A 233 -9.26 13.10 21.82
C ASN A 233 -7.77 13.38 22.07
N GLU A 234 -6.98 12.43 22.58
CA GLU A 234 -5.53 12.55 22.56
C GLU A 234 -4.99 12.46 21.13
N HIS A 235 -3.85 13.12 20.88
CA HIS A 235 -3.21 13.18 19.56
C HIS A 235 -2.11 12.11 19.42
N LEU A 236 -2.08 11.44 18.27
CA LEU A 236 -1.10 10.45 17.86
C LEU A 236 -0.63 10.72 16.43
N ASP A 237 0.69 10.74 16.23
CA ASP A 237 1.25 10.81 14.87
C ASP A 237 1.45 9.39 14.31
N VAL A 238 0.86 9.08 13.16
CA VAL A 238 1.14 7.83 12.44
C VAL A 238 2.52 7.93 11.78
N VAL A 239 3.35 6.88 11.88
CA VAL A 239 4.75 6.90 11.40
C VAL A 239 5.14 5.66 10.61
N ALA A 240 4.35 4.60 10.66
CA ALA A 240 4.48 3.46 9.77
C ALA A 240 3.12 2.79 9.57
N LEU A 241 2.94 2.13 8.43
CA LEU A 241 1.74 1.38 8.10
C LEU A 241 2.09 -0.10 7.93
N ARG A 242 1.20 -0.97 8.39
CA ARG A 242 1.12 -2.39 7.99
C ARG A 242 -0.34 -2.70 7.65
N PRO A 243 -0.83 -2.22 6.50
CA PRO A 243 -2.20 -2.46 6.09
C PRO A 243 -2.49 -3.95 5.92
N PRO A 244 -3.75 -4.38 6.09
CA PRO A 244 -4.91 -3.52 6.38
C PRO A 244 -5.10 -3.19 7.88
N ASP A 245 -4.36 -3.85 8.78
CA ASP A 245 -4.78 -3.99 10.18
C ASP A 245 -4.00 -3.13 11.18
N TRP A 246 -2.79 -2.70 10.86
CA TRP A 246 -1.88 -2.13 11.86
C TRP A 246 -1.29 -0.79 11.45
N LEU A 247 -1.23 0.10 12.43
CA LEU A 247 -0.62 1.43 12.35
C LEU A 247 0.44 1.52 13.43
N GLN A 248 1.63 2.03 13.11
CA GLN A 248 2.58 2.45 14.13
C GLN A 248 2.38 3.92 14.41
N VAL A 249 2.21 4.26 15.68
CA VAL A 249 1.98 5.62 16.15
C VAL A 249 3.09 6.05 17.08
N ARG A 250 3.29 7.36 17.13
CA ARG A 250 4.09 8.03 18.12
C ARG A 250 3.18 8.55 19.22
N ALA A 251 3.34 8.00 20.42
CA ALA A 251 2.55 8.36 21.59
C ALA A 251 3.38 9.20 22.58
N PRO A 252 2.76 10.13 23.33
CA PRO A 252 3.44 10.88 24.37
C PRO A 252 3.87 9.95 25.51
N GLY A 253 5.18 9.86 25.78
CA GLY A 253 5.72 9.06 26.88
C GLY A 253 5.69 9.82 28.23
N LYS A 254 5.46 9.09 29.32
CA LYS A 254 5.40 9.65 30.69
C LYS A 254 6.75 10.13 31.25
N ALA A 255 7.87 9.76 30.62
CA ALA A 255 9.22 10.12 31.06
C ALA A 255 10.13 10.41 29.86
N ALA A 256 10.13 11.67 29.41
CA ALA A 256 11.17 12.28 28.56
C ALA A 256 11.39 11.70 27.15
N GLY A 257 10.34 11.23 26.48
CA GLY A 257 10.45 10.90 25.05
C GLY A 257 9.15 10.38 24.46
N GLU A 258 8.96 10.68 23.19
CA GLU A 258 7.94 10.04 22.36
C GLU A 258 8.26 8.54 22.24
N VAL A 259 7.26 7.67 22.41
CA VAL A 259 7.42 6.22 22.27
C VAL A 259 6.66 5.72 21.05
N LEU A 260 7.26 4.78 20.33
CA LEU A 260 6.60 4.11 19.22
C LEU A 260 5.77 2.93 19.75
N LYS A 261 4.51 2.88 19.32
CA LYS A 261 3.57 1.80 19.63
C LYS A 261 2.78 1.41 18.40
N TRP A 262 2.21 0.21 18.43
CA TRP A 262 1.33 -0.30 17.39
C TRP A 262 -0.12 -0.18 17.83
N VAL A 263 -1.00 0.09 16.88
CA VAL A 263 -2.46 0.19 17.05
C VAL A 263 -3.12 -0.69 16.01
N ARG A 264 -4.17 -1.40 16.41
CA ARG A 264 -5.02 -2.15 15.49
C ARG A 264 -6.09 -1.24 14.91
N TYR A 265 -6.33 -1.35 13.61
CA TYR A 265 -7.36 -0.60 12.90
C TYR A 265 -8.76 -0.84 13.52
N GLY A 266 -9.10 -2.09 13.84
CA GLY A 266 -10.37 -2.43 14.49
C GLY A 266 -10.57 -1.73 15.84
N ASP A 267 -9.49 -1.54 16.62
CA ASP A 267 -9.54 -0.87 17.93
C ASP A 267 -9.77 0.66 17.79
N LEU A 268 -9.60 1.23 16.59
CA LEU A 268 -9.96 2.63 16.26
C LEU A 268 -11.40 2.76 15.78
N ARG A 269 -12.03 1.66 15.35
CA ARG A 269 -13.38 1.65 14.77
C ARG A 269 -14.44 1.20 15.76
N VAL A 270 -14.05 0.35 16.71
CA VAL A 270 -14.95 -0.23 17.70
C VAL A 270 -14.39 0.02 19.09
N ASP A 271 -15.12 0.81 19.89
CA ASP A 271 -14.78 1.04 21.29
C ASP A 271 -15.12 -0.17 22.16
N LYS A 272 -14.27 -1.21 22.04
CA LYS A 272 -14.44 -2.50 22.71
C LYS A 272 -14.44 -2.40 24.24
N HIS A 273 -13.97 -1.30 24.83
CA HIS A 273 -13.96 -1.08 26.27
C HIS A 273 -15.30 -0.60 26.81
N ARG A 274 -16.14 0.03 25.96
CA ARG A 274 -17.52 0.43 26.30
C ARG A 274 -18.58 -0.58 25.90
N LEU A 275 -18.27 -1.53 25.03
CA LEU A 275 -19.26 -2.50 24.56
C LEU A 275 -19.77 -3.41 25.67
N ALA A 276 -21.10 -3.45 25.81
CA ALA A 276 -21.83 -4.48 26.54
C ALA A 276 -22.20 -5.64 25.59
N VAL A 277 -22.27 -6.86 26.14
CA VAL A 277 -22.61 -8.08 25.39
C VAL A 277 -23.73 -8.82 26.13
N PRO A 278 -24.91 -9.05 25.51
CA PRO A 278 -25.38 -8.43 24.26
C PRO A 278 -25.74 -6.95 24.46
N SER A 279 -25.89 -6.21 23.36
CA SER A 279 -26.30 -4.80 23.36
C SER A 279 -27.27 -4.50 22.21
N PRO A 280 -28.60 -4.65 22.43
CA PRO A 280 -29.60 -4.23 21.45
C PRO A 280 -29.70 -2.70 21.38
N GLN A 281 -30.13 -2.18 20.23
CA GLN A 281 -30.26 -0.73 20.02
C GLN A 281 -31.53 -0.38 19.26
N SER A 282 -32.36 0.52 19.78
CA SER A 282 -33.54 1.05 19.08
C SER A 282 -34.47 -0.04 18.49
N GLY A 283 -34.65 -1.16 19.19
CA GLY A 283 -35.45 -2.30 18.71
C GLY A 283 -34.70 -3.29 17.81
N LEU A 284 -33.45 -3.00 17.44
CA LEU A 284 -32.57 -3.92 16.72
C LEU A 284 -31.89 -4.90 17.68
N THR A 285 -31.98 -6.19 17.36
CA THR A 285 -31.30 -7.28 18.08
C THR A 285 -30.48 -8.11 17.12
N LEU A 286 -29.20 -8.27 17.42
CA LEU A 286 -28.29 -9.11 16.65
C LEU A 286 -28.16 -10.47 17.33
N ASP A 287 -28.21 -11.55 16.56
CA ASP A 287 -28.06 -12.92 17.05
C ASP A 287 -26.94 -13.64 16.29
N LEU A 288 -26.11 -14.35 17.04
CA LEU A 288 -25.03 -15.21 16.57
C LEU A 288 -25.36 -16.65 16.98
N ALA A 289 -25.59 -17.51 16.00
CA ALA A 289 -25.90 -18.91 16.29
C ALA A 289 -24.66 -19.67 16.78
N ASP A 290 -24.84 -20.55 17.78
CA ASP A 290 -23.76 -21.35 18.35
C ASP A 290 -23.47 -22.62 17.53
N THR A 291 -22.98 -22.41 16.32
CA THR A 291 -22.60 -23.48 15.36
C THR A 291 -21.14 -23.92 15.52
N LEU A 292 -20.34 -23.19 16.31
CA LEU A 292 -18.93 -23.48 16.55
C LEU A 292 -18.75 -24.54 17.64
N ALA A 293 -19.67 -24.61 18.61
CA ALA A 293 -19.64 -25.62 19.67
C ALA A 293 -19.98 -27.03 19.17
N ASP A 294 -20.84 -27.15 18.15
CA ASP A 294 -21.24 -28.43 17.54
C ASP A 294 -20.77 -28.52 16.07
N TRP A 295 -19.45 -28.55 15.87
CA TRP A 295 -18.85 -28.49 14.54
C TRP A 295 -19.29 -29.60 13.57
N ASP A 296 -19.62 -30.78 14.09
CA ASP A 296 -20.02 -31.95 13.31
C ASP A 296 -21.55 -32.08 13.14
N GLY A 297 -22.33 -31.16 13.72
CA GLY A 297 -23.78 -31.06 13.55
C GLY A 297 -24.18 -30.60 12.15
N GLU A 298 -25.48 -30.61 11.86
CA GLU A 298 -26.05 -30.27 10.54
C GLU A 298 -25.63 -28.86 10.06
N ASP A 299 -25.70 -27.87 10.95
CA ASP A 299 -25.24 -26.50 10.71
C ASP A 299 -23.84 -26.23 11.30
N GLY A 300 -23.14 -27.27 11.76
CA GLY A 300 -21.85 -27.17 12.42
C GLY A 300 -20.82 -26.49 11.51
N GLY A 301 -20.04 -25.54 12.05
CA GLY A 301 -19.03 -24.81 11.28
C GLY A 301 -19.58 -23.83 10.23
N LEU A 302 -20.85 -23.43 10.33
CA LEU A 302 -21.42 -22.30 9.59
C LEU A 302 -21.36 -21.02 10.42
N PHE A 303 -20.78 -19.94 9.94
CA PHE A 303 -20.96 -18.63 10.55
C PHE A 303 -22.36 -18.10 10.22
N MET A 304 -23.21 -17.99 11.25
CA MET A 304 -24.62 -17.61 11.10
C MET A 304 -24.97 -16.41 11.97
N VAL A 305 -25.38 -15.32 11.33
CA VAL A 305 -25.75 -14.07 11.99
C VAL A 305 -27.04 -13.53 11.41
N SER A 306 -27.96 -13.11 12.28
CA SER A 306 -29.19 -12.44 11.90
C SER A 306 -29.42 -11.16 12.69
N LEU A 307 -30.06 -10.18 12.07
CA LEU A 307 -30.51 -8.95 12.71
C LEU A 307 -32.02 -8.85 12.64
N ASP A 308 -32.64 -8.72 13.81
CA ASP A 308 -34.08 -8.57 13.95
C ASP A 308 -34.44 -7.12 14.27
N ASN A 309 -35.45 -6.57 13.61
CA ASN A 309 -36.06 -5.31 13.99
C ASN A 309 -37.38 -5.56 14.73
N THR A 310 -37.34 -5.43 16.04
CA THR A 310 -38.51 -5.52 16.94
C THR A 310 -39.12 -4.15 17.26
N GLY A 311 -38.56 -3.07 16.70
CA GLY A 311 -39.09 -1.73 16.82
C GLY A 311 -40.31 -1.49 15.93
N ASP A 312 -40.96 -0.34 16.12
CA ASP A 312 -42.21 0.01 15.43
C ASP A 312 -41.97 0.71 14.06
N ALA A 313 -40.72 0.96 13.68
CA ALA A 313 -40.34 1.68 12.47
C ALA A 313 -39.22 0.95 11.70
N PRO A 314 -39.14 1.11 10.36
CA PRO A 314 -38.02 0.60 9.58
C PRO A 314 -36.69 1.23 10.02
N ALA A 315 -35.63 0.42 10.01
CA ALA A 315 -34.26 0.87 10.25
C ALA A 315 -33.49 0.80 8.93
N ALA A 316 -32.99 1.94 8.46
CA ALA A 316 -32.13 1.99 7.29
C ALA A 316 -30.68 1.70 7.69
N LEU A 317 -30.05 0.78 6.98
CA LEU A 317 -28.62 0.53 7.02
C LEU A 317 -28.04 0.91 5.66
N ASN A 318 -26.92 1.64 5.64
CA ASN A 318 -26.31 2.11 4.39
C ASN A 318 -25.05 1.33 4.03
N ALA A 319 -24.13 1.18 4.98
CA ALA A 319 -22.90 0.42 4.80
C ALA A 319 -22.59 -0.39 6.07
N PRO A 320 -23.48 -1.31 6.47
CA PRO A 320 -23.30 -2.07 7.70
C PRO A 320 -22.00 -2.90 7.67
N ARG A 321 -21.21 -2.76 8.73
CA ARG A 321 -19.93 -3.47 8.94
C ARG A 321 -20.08 -4.43 10.10
N LEU A 322 -19.64 -5.67 9.89
CA LEU A 322 -19.61 -6.74 10.88
C LEU A 322 -18.17 -6.97 11.34
N TRP A 323 -17.98 -6.92 12.66
CA TRP A 323 -16.73 -7.20 13.33
C TRP A 323 -16.92 -8.39 14.28
N LEU A 324 -15.89 -9.20 14.45
CA LEU A 324 -15.84 -10.17 15.54
C LEU A 324 -15.20 -9.51 16.77
N LEU A 325 -15.91 -9.55 17.89
CA LEU A 325 -15.38 -9.26 19.21
C LEU A 325 -14.99 -10.57 19.87
N LEU A 326 -13.70 -10.86 19.89
CA LEU A 326 -13.14 -12.07 20.49
C LEU A 326 -12.62 -11.73 21.89
N THR A 327 -13.00 -12.54 22.87
CA THR A 327 -12.50 -12.43 24.25
C THR A 327 -11.72 -13.67 24.61
N ASN A 328 -10.43 -13.52 24.93
CA ASN A 328 -9.58 -14.64 25.32
C ASN A 328 -9.88 -15.10 26.77
N ALA A 329 -9.24 -16.19 27.21
CA ALA A 329 -9.41 -16.73 28.57
C ALA A 329 -9.00 -15.75 29.68
N GLN A 330 -8.18 -14.74 29.39
CA GLN A 330 -7.74 -13.71 30.33
C GLN A 330 -8.63 -12.46 30.32
N GLY A 331 -9.65 -12.43 29.46
CA GLY A 331 -10.57 -11.31 29.32
C GLY A 331 -10.10 -10.22 28.36
N ASP A 332 -8.95 -10.39 27.68
CA ASP A 332 -8.48 -9.44 26.68
C ASP A 332 -9.40 -9.49 25.45
N ARG A 333 -9.83 -8.31 24.98
CA ARG A 333 -10.73 -8.15 23.84
C ARG A 333 -9.96 -7.83 22.55
N ILE A 334 -10.31 -8.52 21.48
CA ILE A 334 -9.75 -8.37 20.13
C ILE A 334 -10.90 -8.04 19.18
N VAL A 335 -10.77 -6.95 18.42
CA VAL A 335 -11.70 -6.60 17.34
C VAL A 335 -11.10 -7.06 16.03
N HIS A 336 -11.79 -7.94 15.32
CA HIS A 336 -11.37 -8.47 14.03
C HIS A 336 -12.37 -8.06 12.94
N PRO A 337 -11.94 -7.43 11.83
CA PRO A 337 -12.82 -7.09 10.71
C PRO A 337 -13.31 -8.36 10.01
N LEU A 338 -14.60 -8.42 9.66
CA LEU A 338 -15.17 -9.57 8.93
C LEU A 338 -15.83 -9.18 7.60
N TYR A 339 -16.91 -8.39 7.62
CA TYR A 339 -17.66 -8.03 6.41
C TYR A 339 -18.02 -6.55 6.37
N GLN A 340 -18.06 -5.99 5.17
CA GLN A 340 -18.94 -4.87 4.84
C GLN A 340 -20.08 -5.41 3.98
N ARG A 341 -21.31 -5.07 4.32
CA ARG A 341 -22.51 -5.46 3.56
C ARG A 341 -23.09 -4.25 2.83
N GLU A 342 -23.80 -4.51 1.74
CA GLU A 342 -24.57 -3.47 1.05
C GLU A 342 -25.70 -2.96 1.97
N GLY A 343 -26.11 -1.72 1.74
CA GLY A 343 -27.20 -1.10 2.49
C GLY A 343 -28.54 -1.78 2.22
N ASP A 344 -29.37 -1.85 3.27
CA ASP A 344 -30.72 -2.39 3.20
C ASP A 344 -31.64 -1.69 4.21
N THR A 345 -32.95 -1.78 4.02
CA THR A 345 -33.94 -1.26 4.96
C THR A 345 -34.64 -2.40 5.67
N LEU A 346 -34.40 -2.49 6.98
CA LEU A 346 -34.98 -3.53 7.82
C LEU A 346 -36.35 -3.10 8.36
N HIS A 347 -37.41 -3.71 7.83
CA HIS A 347 -38.78 -3.46 8.30
C HIS A 347 -39.09 -4.20 9.62
N PRO A 348 -40.01 -3.67 10.45
CA PRO A 348 -40.45 -4.35 11.67
C PRO A 348 -40.88 -5.80 11.46
N ALA A 349 -40.48 -6.67 12.39
CA ALA A 349 -40.73 -8.12 12.39
C ALA A 349 -40.24 -8.85 11.13
N ASN A 350 -39.33 -8.25 10.36
CA ASN A 350 -38.64 -8.90 9.25
C ASN A 350 -37.18 -9.10 9.63
N PRO A 351 -36.72 -10.34 9.89
CA PRO A 351 -35.32 -10.60 10.19
C PRO A 351 -34.47 -10.48 8.91
N LEU A 352 -33.29 -9.88 9.02
CA LEU A 352 -32.26 -9.88 7.97
C LEU A 352 -31.21 -10.92 8.31
N GLY A 353 -31.08 -11.93 7.44
CA GLY A 353 -29.97 -12.88 7.50
C GLY A 353 -28.69 -12.21 7.04
N PHE A 354 -27.84 -11.81 7.97
CA PHE A 354 -26.58 -11.15 7.67
C PHE A 354 -25.52 -12.09 7.14
N ALA A 355 -25.48 -13.34 7.60
CA ALA A 355 -24.52 -14.34 7.16
C ALA A 355 -25.06 -15.75 7.39
N ARG A 356 -24.73 -16.67 6.47
CA ARG A 356 -24.88 -18.13 6.62
C ARG A 356 -23.78 -18.80 5.81
N ASP A 357 -22.54 -18.62 6.27
CA ASP A 357 -21.36 -18.87 5.45
C ASP A 357 -20.52 -20.01 6.05
N PRO A 358 -20.12 -21.03 5.27
CA PRO A 358 -19.30 -22.11 5.80
C PRO A 358 -17.89 -21.61 6.13
N ILE A 359 -17.40 -21.99 7.30
CA ILE A 359 -16.01 -21.78 7.69
C ILE A 359 -15.17 -22.91 7.11
N VAL A 360 -14.18 -22.54 6.29
CA VAL A 360 -13.30 -23.48 5.58
C VAL A 360 -11.84 -23.23 5.92
N TRP A 361 -11.04 -24.28 5.87
CA TRP A 361 -9.59 -24.22 6.01
C TRP A 361 -8.94 -24.26 4.62
N ALA A 362 -8.41 -23.12 4.18
CA ALA A 362 -7.83 -22.95 2.85
C ALA A 362 -6.67 -21.93 2.88
N ALA A 363 -5.91 -21.85 1.78
CA ALA A 363 -4.91 -20.81 1.61
C ALA A 363 -5.60 -19.45 1.42
N ALA A 364 -5.22 -18.46 2.22
CA ALA A 364 -5.58 -17.06 2.01
C ALA A 364 -4.84 -16.48 0.79
N GLU A 365 -5.11 -15.22 0.45
CA GLU A 365 -4.46 -14.53 -0.68
C GLU A 365 -2.93 -14.50 -0.58
N ASP A 366 -2.38 -14.48 0.64
CA ASP A 366 -0.95 -14.53 0.90
C ASP A 366 -0.35 -15.95 0.80
N GLY A 367 -1.16 -16.94 0.44
CA GLY A 367 -0.80 -18.34 0.31
C GLY A 367 -0.72 -19.09 1.65
N LYS A 368 -0.91 -18.43 2.80
CA LYS A 368 -0.86 -19.09 4.11
C LYS A 368 -2.22 -19.70 4.44
N PRO A 369 -2.25 -20.87 5.10
CA PRO A 369 -3.50 -21.50 5.46
C PRO A 369 -4.19 -20.73 6.62
N ALA A 370 -5.48 -20.48 6.46
CA ALA A 370 -6.32 -19.76 7.43
C ALA A 370 -7.75 -20.33 7.45
N TYR A 371 -8.52 -19.96 8.49
CA TYR A 371 -9.97 -20.14 8.48
C TYR A 371 -10.59 -19.02 7.68
N LEU A 372 -11.31 -19.34 6.62
CA LEU A 372 -11.95 -18.40 5.72
C LEU A 372 -13.46 -18.60 5.77
N VAL A 373 -14.20 -17.51 5.58
CA VAL A 373 -15.63 -17.54 5.27
C VAL A 373 -15.85 -16.86 3.93
N ASN A 374 -16.88 -17.30 3.22
CA ASN A 374 -17.24 -16.73 1.94
C ASN A 374 -18.12 -15.48 2.14
N ASP A 375 -17.73 -14.35 1.57
CA ASP A 375 -18.52 -13.12 1.59
C ASP A 375 -19.49 -13.10 0.39
N ASN A 376 -20.62 -13.81 0.51
CA ASN A 376 -21.70 -13.82 -0.49
C ASN A 376 -21.27 -14.11 -1.95
N GLY A 377 -20.21 -14.89 -2.13
CA GLY A 377 -19.67 -15.31 -3.43
C GLY A 377 -18.59 -14.41 -4.00
N ASN A 378 -18.31 -13.26 -3.38
CA ASN A 378 -17.41 -12.24 -3.93
C ASN A 378 -15.95 -12.40 -3.50
N SER A 379 -15.71 -12.85 -2.27
CA SER A 379 -14.36 -13.04 -1.74
C SER A 379 -14.32 -14.06 -0.60
N ASN A 380 -13.12 -14.58 -0.30
CA ASN A 380 -12.88 -15.35 0.91
C ASN A 380 -12.19 -14.44 1.93
N VAL A 381 -12.85 -14.16 3.04
CA VAL A 381 -12.30 -13.30 4.10
C VAL A 381 -11.79 -14.15 5.26
N PRO A 382 -10.65 -13.79 5.89
CA PRO A 382 -10.19 -14.45 7.11
C PRO A 382 -11.24 -14.36 8.20
N PHE A 383 -11.76 -15.51 8.63
CA PHE A 383 -12.76 -15.59 9.69
C PHE A 383 -12.18 -15.26 11.07
N LEU A 384 -10.99 -15.79 11.37
CA LEU A 384 -10.27 -15.53 12.61
C LEU A 384 -8.88 -14.97 12.30
N PRO A 385 -8.37 -14.03 13.12
CA PRO A 385 -6.98 -13.63 13.04
C PRO A 385 -6.06 -14.78 13.53
N PRO A 386 -4.73 -14.69 13.40
CA PRO A 386 -3.80 -15.72 13.86
C PRO A 386 -3.70 -15.78 15.40
N LEU A 387 -4.76 -16.31 16.04
CA LEU A 387 -4.89 -16.43 17.48
C LEU A 387 -3.91 -17.46 18.06
N ALA A 388 -3.56 -17.29 19.34
CA ALA A 388 -2.91 -18.31 20.13
C ALA A 388 -3.91 -19.44 20.48
N PRO A 389 -3.49 -20.72 20.53
CA PRO A 389 -4.36 -21.81 20.97
C PRO A 389 -4.97 -21.58 22.34
N GLY A 390 -6.27 -21.85 22.50
CA GLY A 390 -6.96 -21.66 23.76
C GLY A 390 -8.46 -21.49 23.62
N LYS A 391 -9.12 -21.21 24.76
CA LYS A 391 -10.55 -20.94 24.84
C LYS A 391 -10.85 -19.49 24.52
N TYR A 392 -11.81 -19.26 23.66
CA TYR A 392 -12.30 -17.93 23.31
C TYR A 392 -13.81 -17.87 23.44
N ARG A 393 -14.29 -16.65 23.60
CA ARG A 393 -15.68 -16.31 23.41
C ARG A 393 -15.79 -15.30 22.26
N ALA A 394 -16.82 -15.41 21.45
CA ALA A 394 -17.07 -14.55 20.30
C ALA A 394 -18.45 -13.90 20.40
N ALA A 395 -18.51 -12.62 20.09
CA ALA A 395 -19.73 -11.92 19.72
C ALA A 395 -19.52 -11.19 18.39
N VAL A 396 -20.59 -10.87 17.69
CA VAL A 396 -20.56 -10.03 16.50
C VAL A 396 -20.96 -8.62 16.89
N VAL A 397 -20.24 -7.64 16.35
CA VAL A 397 -20.52 -6.21 16.50
C VAL A 397 -20.93 -5.67 15.13
N LEU A 398 -22.12 -5.09 15.07
CA LEU A 398 -22.61 -4.37 13.91
C LEU A 398 -22.42 -2.87 14.11
N THR A 399 -21.73 -2.24 13.17
CA THR A 399 -21.58 -0.78 13.09
C THR A 399 -22.06 -0.27 11.74
N ASP A 400 -22.69 0.90 11.71
CA ASP A 400 -23.03 1.59 10.46
C ASP A 400 -22.88 3.11 10.70
N PRO A 401 -21.67 3.65 10.52
CA PRO A 401 -21.39 5.05 10.81
C PRO A 401 -22.36 5.99 10.08
N GLY A 402 -22.99 6.89 10.84
CA GLY A 402 -23.98 7.84 10.31
C GLY A 402 -25.43 7.35 10.38
N ASN A 403 -25.69 6.05 10.57
CA ASN A 403 -27.05 5.48 10.66
C ASN A 403 -27.35 4.86 12.03
N LEU A 404 -26.35 4.23 12.66
CA LEU A 404 -26.47 3.71 14.02
C LEU A 404 -25.80 4.67 15.01
N ALA A 405 -26.54 5.05 16.07
CA ALA A 405 -26.04 5.93 17.11
C ALA A 405 -25.02 5.25 18.04
N GLN A 406 -25.13 3.93 18.17
CA GLN A 406 -24.22 3.05 18.92
C GLN A 406 -24.16 1.69 18.21
N PRO A 407 -23.08 0.91 18.39
CA PRO A 407 -23.02 -0.45 17.84
C PRO A 407 -24.10 -1.36 18.43
N VAL A 408 -24.60 -2.30 17.60
CA VAL A 408 -25.43 -3.43 18.06
C VAL A 408 -24.52 -4.63 18.27
N VAL A 409 -24.63 -5.30 19.42
CA VAL A 409 -23.76 -6.44 19.76
C VAL A 409 -24.59 -7.69 20.04
N SER A 410 -24.20 -8.80 19.42
CA SER A 410 -24.92 -10.08 19.56
C SER A 410 -24.77 -10.71 20.95
N ASN A 411 -25.47 -11.81 21.18
CA ASN A 411 -25.10 -12.79 22.19
C ASN A 411 -23.67 -13.31 21.99
N GLU A 412 -23.13 -13.94 23.04
CA GLU A 412 -21.78 -14.50 23.05
C GLU A 412 -21.83 -16.03 22.91
N ILE A 413 -20.93 -16.60 22.09
CA ILE A 413 -20.74 -18.05 21.95
C ILE A 413 -19.31 -18.44 22.34
N GLY A 414 -19.08 -19.69 22.74
CA GLY A 414 -17.77 -20.19 23.14
C GLY A 414 -17.15 -21.14 22.11
N PHE A 415 -15.83 -21.11 21.95
CA PHE A 415 -15.12 -22.07 21.11
C PHE A 415 -13.68 -22.31 21.57
N ASP A 416 -13.11 -23.44 21.17
CA ASP A 416 -11.70 -23.77 21.34
C ASP A 416 -10.95 -23.50 20.02
N TYR A 417 -9.84 -22.77 20.09
CA TYR A 417 -8.94 -22.53 18.96
C TYR A 417 -7.69 -23.43 19.06
N PRO A 418 -7.23 -24.08 17.97
CA PRO A 418 -7.73 -24.00 16.60
C PRO A 418 -9.07 -24.72 16.39
N LEU A 419 -9.89 -24.21 15.47
CA LEU A 419 -11.14 -24.88 15.05
C LEU A 419 -10.83 -26.18 14.28
N PRO A 420 -11.76 -27.14 14.18
CA PRO A 420 -11.58 -28.27 13.28
C PRO A 420 -11.41 -27.82 11.82
N LYS A 421 -10.60 -28.54 11.04
CA LYS A 421 -10.27 -28.15 9.66
C LYS A 421 -11.26 -28.80 8.70
N ARG A 422 -12.05 -27.98 8.01
CA ARG A 422 -12.94 -28.39 6.94
C ARG A 422 -12.42 -27.88 5.59
N PRO A 423 -12.07 -28.73 4.61
CA PRO A 423 -11.65 -28.25 3.31
C PRO A 423 -12.82 -27.54 2.59
N PRO A 424 -12.55 -26.62 1.65
CA PRO A 424 -13.59 -26.06 0.80
C PRO A 424 -14.29 -27.16 0.00
N ALA A 425 -15.57 -26.98 -0.28
CA ALA A 425 -16.32 -27.90 -1.15
C ALA A 425 -15.66 -27.95 -2.54
N PRO A 426 -15.69 -29.10 -3.24
CA PRO A 426 -15.25 -29.17 -4.63
C PRO A 426 -16.08 -28.18 -5.47
N GLN A 427 -15.40 -27.30 -6.22
CA GLN A 427 -16.05 -26.38 -7.15
C GLN A 427 -16.53 -27.10 -8.41
#